data_AF-A0AAF5I420-F1
#
_entry.id   AF-A0AAF5I420-F1
#
_cell.length_a   1.000
_cell.length_b   1.000
_cell.length_c   1.000
_cell.angle_alpha   90.00
_cell.angle_beta   90.00
_cell.angle_gamma   90.00
#
_symmetry.space_group_name_H-M   'P 1'
#
loop_
_entity.id
_entity.type
_entity.pdbx_description
1 polymer ?
#
loop_
_entity_poly.entity_id
_entity_poly.type
_entity_poly.pdbx_seq_one_letter_code
_entity_poly.pdbx_strand_id
1 'polypeptide(L)'
;MTVVEDLMLSIKSKHFFFQNVIWEVGNNRREPNQVKIKYGLVKKSDFWSNNQVIWNGPNENCQKKNSTKIDFIKYDIETNTDCKFKGDKVVLLYESEVGTYPHLKIDKNNPSHITFIHGGLPQKVNMIEHLKKLEEIINKKIPNVNFSGFGVIDIEEWRPTYDSNWSSKRIYQNESIKLVLEENNSSEINLSKISNTKLNEAKTIAIKEFNDAAANFFNQTLLKCKELRPQAKWGFYGFPTCNENAGNRNWSFCFPYITDQIIPILNLTDVLYPAPYIVPGQNYSIKNEFVAAVISETKRINKKIKEINGTEKEIYLYTKFEVDQNNDDFSNIEFYDPYYLYIVYNRSQEEKLDGLIVWTTSKNMNNRCFNIKNYIDKVLGPHIKSLNDTEEKTMSTTTIISTTTTIKTISTVDTTSCQASNLDCSGLLTYDNLQKWCNTTFYGPNCLEKKLKSSGIQPPSTTTSPATIF
;
A
#
# COMPACT_ATOMS: atom_id res chain seq x y z
N MET A 1 16.61 -22.19 -50.63
CA MET A 1 15.32 -21.67 -50.11
C MET A 1 14.75 -22.55 -49.02
N THR A 2 14.80 -23.88 -49.14
CA THR A 2 14.28 -24.84 -48.14
C THR A 2 14.93 -24.76 -46.75
N VAL A 3 16.21 -24.38 -46.62
CA VAL A 3 16.88 -24.27 -45.30
C VAL A 3 16.40 -23.04 -44.49
N VAL A 4 15.83 -22.03 -45.16
CA VAL A 4 15.38 -20.79 -44.48
C VAL A 4 13.98 -20.94 -43.88
N GLU A 5 13.13 -21.79 -44.46
CA GLU A 5 11.78 -22.04 -43.94
C GLU A 5 11.80 -22.86 -42.64
N ASP A 6 12.67 -23.86 -42.53
CA ASP A 6 12.77 -24.67 -41.30
C ASP A 6 13.28 -23.86 -40.10
N LEU A 7 14.17 -22.88 -40.33
CA LEU A 7 14.66 -22.02 -39.26
C LEU A 7 13.58 -21.04 -38.78
N MET A 8 12.74 -20.54 -39.69
CA MET A 8 11.63 -19.63 -39.36
C MET A 8 10.51 -20.31 -38.56
N LEU A 9 10.25 -21.61 -38.80
CA LEU A 9 9.25 -22.37 -38.05
C LEU A 9 9.71 -22.73 -36.63
N SER A 10 11.01 -22.98 -36.42
CA SER A 10 11.55 -23.25 -35.07
C SER A 10 11.48 -22.04 -34.15
N ILE A 11 11.62 -20.81 -34.68
CA ILE A 11 11.70 -19.59 -33.89
C ILE A 11 10.32 -19.12 -33.40
N LYS A 12 9.22 -19.49 -34.07
CA LYS A 12 7.86 -19.08 -33.62
C LYS A 12 7.42 -19.68 -32.27
N SER A 13 8.08 -20.72 -31.75
CA SER A 13 7.70 -21.31 -30.46
C SER A 13 8.44 -20.76 -29.24
N LYS A 14 9.40 -19.85 -29.41
CA LYS A 14 10.17 -19.30 -28.29
C LYS A 14 10.07 -17.78 -28.25
N HIS A 15 9.14 -17.29 -27.43
CA HIS A 15 9.05 -15.90 -27.00
C HIS A 15 10.34 -15.46 -26.30
N PHE A 16 11.32 -14.99 -27.06
CA PHE A 16 12.41 -14.18 -26.52
C PHE A 16 12.25 -12.76 -27.05
N PHE A 17 11.84 -11.86 -26.15
CA PHE A 17 11.88 -10.43 -26.36
C PHE A 17 13.34 -9.98 -26.49
N PHE A 18 13.84 -9.87 -27.71
CA PHE A 18 15.09 -9.16 -27.99
C PHE A 18 14.76 -7.66 -28.15
N GLN A 19 14.79 -6.91 -27.05
CA GLN A 19 14.88 -5.46 -27.15
C GLN A 19 16.32 -5.09 -27.54
N ASN A 20 16.45 -4.37 -28.66
CA ASN A 20 17.61 -3.60 -29.09
C ASN A 20 18.86 -4.39 -29.54
N VAL A 21 18.76 -5.08 -30.68
CA VAL A 21 19.95 -5.35 -31.52
C VAL A 21 20.09 -4.20 -32.51
N ILE A 22 20.97 -3.24 -32.19
CA ILE A 22 21.34 -2.15 -33.10
C ILE A 22 22.34 -2.70 -34.11
N TRP A 23 21.94 -2.72 -35.39
CA TRP A 23 22.81 -3.10 -36.50
C TRP A 23 23.59 -1.87 -36.97
N GLU A 24 24.84 -1.71 -36.54
CA GLU A 24 25.77 -0.78 -37.21
C GLU A 24 26.32 -1.47 -38.47
N VAL A 25 25.72 -1.14 -39.61
CA VAL A 25 26.21 -1.56 -40.93
C VAL A 25 27.40 -0.65 -41.29
N GLY A 26 28.59 -1.03 -40.83
CA GLY A 26 29.84 -0.42 -41.26
C GLY A 26 30.10 -0.71 -42.74
N ASN A 27 29.96 0.32 -43.59
CA ASN A 27 30.40 0.31 -44.98
C ASN A 27 31.93 0.18 -45.02
N ASN A 28 32.46 -1.05 -45.07
CA ASN A 28 33.75 -1.32 -45.69
C ASN A 28 33.91 -2.82 -45.95
N ARG A 29 34.00 -3.16 -47.24
CA ARG A 29 34.37 -4.49 -47.73
C ARG A 29 35.75 -4.85 -47.21
N ARG A 30 35.84 -5.75 -46.23
CA ARG A 30 36.96 -6.66 -45.96
C ARG A 30 36.46 -7.75 -45.01
N GLU A 31 36.89 -8.98 -45.30
CA GLU A 31 36.46 -10.31 -44.86
C GLU A 31 35.84 -10.48 -43.44
N PRO A 32 34.90 -11.45 -43.28
CA PRO A 32 34.08 -11.62 -42.09
C PRO A 32 34.87 -12.25 -40.92
N ASN A 33 35.72 -11.45 -40.28
CA ASN A 33 36.38 -11.87 -39.05
C ASN A 33 35.50 -11.59 -37.83
N GLN A 34 34.86 -12.66 -37.37
CA GLN A 34 34.41 -12.91 -36.00
C GLN A 34 33.63 -11.78 -35.31
N VAL A 35 32.30 -11.88 -35.40
CA VAL A 35 31.37 -11.18 -34.51
C VAL A 35 31.64 -11.65 -33.07
N LYS A 36 32.44 -10.88 -32.32
CA LYS A 36 32.59 -11.05 -30.87
C LYS A 36 31.31 -10.57 -30.21
N ILE A 37 30.41 -11.50 -29.92
CA ILE A 37 29.27 -11.28 -29.02
C ILE A 37 29.85 -10.94 -27.65
N LYS A 38 29.83 -9.66 -27.28
CA LYS A 38 30.16 -9.20 -25.92
C LYS A 38 28.99 -9.61 -25.03
N TYR A 39 29.13 -10.72 -24.32
CA TYR A 39 28.27 -11.04 -23.19
C TYR A 39 28.53 -9.98 -22.11
N GLY A 40 27.68 -8.95 -22.05
CA GLY A 40 27.64 -8.06 -20.90
C GLY A 40 27.21 -8.89 -19.69
N LEU A 41 28.05 -8.95 -18.67
CA LEU A 41 27.65 -9.46 -17.36
C LEU A 41 26.51 -8.56 -16.87
N VAL A 42 25.27 -9.04 -17.00
CA VAL A 42 24.10 -8.44 -16.35
C VAL A 42 24.44 -8.38 -14.87
N LYS A 43 24.52 -7.17 -14.32
CA LYS A 43 24.90 -6.98 -12.91
C LYS A 43 23.89 -7.73 -12.06
N LYS A 44 24.35 -8.37 -10.99
CA LYS A 44 23.50 -9.08 -10.02
C LYS A 44 22.38 -8.18 -9.44
N SER A 45 22.46 -6.85 -9.61
CA SER A 45 21.41 -5.88 -9.26
C SER A 45 20.23 -5.84 -10.23
N ASP A 46 20.34 -6.41 -11.43
CA ASP A 46 19.22 -6.52 -12.38
C ASP A 46 18.39 -7.80 -12.13
N PHE A 47 18.81 -8.60 -11.14
CA PHE A 47 17.99 -9.66 -10.56
C PHE A 47 17.15 -9.01 -9.47
N TRP A 48 15.83 -9.02 -9.65
CA TRP A 48 14.85 -8.46 -8.71
C TRP A 48 15.22 -8.87 -7.29
N SER A 49 15.44 -7.88 -6.42
CA SER A 49 15.63 -8.11 -5.00
C SER A 49 14.30 -8.56 -4.41
N ASN A 50 14.34 -9.58 -3.54
CA ASN A 50 13.18 -10.00 -2.75
C ASN A 50 12.36 -8.80 -2.26
N ASN A 51 11.03 -8.86 -2.40
CA ASN A 51 10.14 -7.79 -1.92
C ASN A 51 10.41 -7.49 -0.44
N GLN A 52 11.00 -6.33 -0.16
CA GLN A 52 11.46 -5.99 1.18
C GLN A 52 10.27 -5.83 2.13
N VAL A 53 10.22 -6.60 3.21
CA VAL A 53 9.16 -6.45 4.23
C VAL A 53 9.72 -5.71 5.45
N ILE A 54 9.15 -4.54 5.74
CA ILE A 54 9.52 -3.72 6.88
C ILE A 54 8.38 -3.71 7.89
N TRP A 55 8.71 -4.00 9.14
CA TRP A 55 7.78 -3.88 10.26
C TRP A 55 7.76 -2.45 10.80
N ASN A 56 6.58 -1.84 10.79
CA ASN A 56 6.30 -0.51 11.35
C ASN A 56 5.15 -0.57 12.37
N GLY A 57 5.19 -1.56 13.27
CA GLY A 57 4.29 -1.67 14.42
C GLY A 57 4.95 -1.19 15.73
N PRO A 58 4.22 -0.56 16.67
CA PRO A 58 4.77 -0.03 17.92
C PRO A 58 4.95 -1.13 19.00
N ASN A 59 5.58 -2.24 18.65
CA ASN A 59 5.68 -3.45 19.49
C ASN A 59 7.01 -3.58 20.25
N GLU A 60 7.75 -2.48 20.46
CA GLU A 60 8.96 -2.41 21.31
C GLU A 60 8.74 -3.11 22.66
N ASN A 61 7.58 -2.86 23.28
CA ASN A 61 7.22 -3.46 24.56
C ASN A 61 7.04 -4.98 24.48
N CYS A 62 6.65 -5.52 23.32
CA CYS A 62 6.53 -6.96 23.13
C CYS A 62 7.89 -7.66 23.15
N GLN A 63 8.98 -6.95 22.85
CA GLN A 63 10.34 -7.50 22.86
C GLN A 63 10.94 -7.69 24.27
N LYS A 64 10.30 -7.13 25.30
CA LYS A 64 10.82 -7.12 26.69
C LYS A 64 10.72 -8.46 27.42
N LYS A 65 9.77 -9.33 27.04
CA LYS A 65 9.55 -10.64 27.68
C LYS A 65 9.76 -11.76 26.67
N ASN A 66 10.44 -12.84 27.05
CA ASN A 66 10.65 -13.99 26.17
C ASN A 66 9.34 -14.60 25.64
N SER A 67 8.27 -14.59 26.44
CA SER A 67 6.95 -15.11 26.04
C SER A 67 6.25 -14.27 24.98
N THR A 68 6.67 -13.01 24.77
CA THR A 68 6.08 -12.09 23.78
C THR A 68 7.07 -11.63 22.71
N LYS A 69 8.36 -11.95 22.86
CA LYS A 69 9.43 -11.55 21.93
C LYS A 69 9.22 -12.19 20.56
N ILE A 70 9.30 -11.37 19.51
CA ILE A 70 9.12 -11.80 18.12
C ILE A 70 10.47 -11.76 17.43
N ASP A 71 10.88 -12.86 16.82
CA ASP A 71 12.10 -12.94 16.04
C ASP A 71 11.79 -12.60 14.58
N PHE A 72 11.79 -11.31 14.24
CA PHE A 72 11.49 -10.84 12.88
C PHE A 72 12.57 -11.23 11.87
N ILE A 73 13.84 -11.26 12.29
CA ILE A 73 14.99 -11.60 11.44
C ILE A 73 14.85 -13.04 10.94
N LYS A 74 14.37 -13.96 11.78
CA LYS A 74 14.08 -15.35 11.39
C LYS A 74 13.15 -15.46 10.17
N TYR A 75 12.30 -14.46 9.93
CA TYR A 75 11.29 -14.46 8.88
C TYR A 75 11.60 -13.48 7.74
N ASP A 76 12.84 -12.97 7.66
CA ASP A 76 13.26 -11.94 6.70
C ASP A 76 12.40 -10.65 6.76
N ILE A 77 11.95 -10.30 7.97
CA ILE A 77 11.21 -9.06 8.22
C ILE A 77 12.18 -8.06 8.86
N GLU A 78 12.43 -6.94 8.18
CA GLU A 78 13.25 -5.86 8.70
C GLU A 78 12.50 -5.07 9.76
N THR A 79 13.24 -4.60 10.77
CA THR A 79 12.71 -3.75 11.83
C THR A 79 13.66 -2.58 12.03
N ASN A 80 13.14 -1.46 12.53
CA ASN A 80 14.00 -0.48 13.19
C ASN A 80 14.76 -1.14 14.34
N THR A 81 15.94 -0.63 14.65
CA THR A 81 16.74 -1.01 15.82
C THR A 81 15.87 -1.05 17.08
N ASP A 82 15.99 -2.14 17.85
CA ASP A 82 15.16 -2.44 19.03
C ASP A 82 13.64 -2.56 18.77
N CYS A 83 13.23 -2.81 17.51
CA CYS A 83 11.84 -2.78 17.06
C CYS A 83 11.14 -1.45 17.31
N LYS A 84 11.88 -0.33 17.28
CA LYS A 84 11.32 1.00 17.51
C LYS A 84 10.25 1.37 16.50
N PHE A 85 9.20 2.06 16.92
CA PHE A 85 8.20 2.55 15.96
C PHE A 85 8.80 3.56 14.97
N LYS A 86 9.79 4.34 15.41
CA LYS A 86 10.55 5.29 14.61
C LYS A 86 12.04 5.01 14.80
N GLY A 87 12.76 4.76 13.71
CA GLY A 87 14.16 4.39 13.79
C GLY A 87 14.89 4.49 12.46
N ASP A 88 15.90 3.65 12.28
CA ASP A 88 16.85 3.67 11.17
C ASP A 88 16.31 3.11 9.85
N LYS A 89 15.24 2.32 9.88
CA LYS A 89 14.58 1.75 8.69
C LYS A 89 13.41 2.59 8.23
N VAL A 90 12.52 2.98 9.14
CA VAL A 90 11.29 3.71 8.84
C VAL A 90 10.92 4.68 9.96
N VAL A 91 10.48 5.88 9.56
CA VAL A 91 9.92 6.90 10.44
C VAL A 91 8.59 7.36 9.84
N LEU A 92 7.50 7.09 10.54
CA LEU A 92 6.16 7.60 10.20
C LEU A 92 5.84 8.83 11.04
N LEU A 93 5.46 9.94 10.40
CA LEU A 93 5.07 11.20 11.02
C LEU A 93 3.55 11.38 10.91
N TYR A 94 2.85 11.33 12.05
CA TYR A 94 1.42 11.64 12.12
C TYR A 94 1.17 13.15 12.11
N GLU A 95 -0.09 13.58 12.01
CA GLU A 95 -0.51 14.99 11.89
C GLU A 95 0.17 15.93 12.90
N SER A 96 0.24 15.51 14.17
CA SER A 96 0.85 16.31 15.25
C SER A 96 2.37 16.50 15.13
N GLU A 97 3.00 15.77 14.20
CA GLU A 97 4.44 15.77 13.93
C GLU A 97 4.79 16.41 12.58
N VAL A 98 3.80 16.95 11.86
CA VAL A 98 3.98 17.58 10.55
C VAL A 98 3.78 19.10 10.67
N GLY A 99 4.75 19.75 11.32
CA GLY A 99 4.76 21.21 11.52
C GLY A 99 3.49 21.73 12.20
N THR A 100 2.99 22.87 11.73
CA THR A 100 1.67 23.40 12.14
C THR A 100 0.60 22.99 11.13
N TYR A 101 0.33 21.68 11.02
CA TYR A 101 -0.67 21.13 10.10
C TYR A 101 -2.07 21.70 10.38
N PRO A 102 -2.68 22.46 9.44
CA PRO A 102 -3.99 23.06 9.64
C PRO A 102 -5.08 21.99 9.62
N HIS A 103 -5.97 21.97 10.60
CA HIS A 103 -7.10 21.04 10.61
C HIS A 103 -8.27 21.55 11.46
N LEU A 104 -9.46 21.00 11.18
CA LEU A 104 -10.70 21.33 11.89
C LEU A 104 -11.00 20.28 12.95
N LYS A 105 -11.24 20.72 14.19
CA LYS A 105 -11.75 19.84 15.26
C LYS A 105 -13.22 20.14 15.52
N ILE A 106 -14.06 19.13 15.32
CA ILE A 106 -15.49 19.20 15.60
C ILE A 106 -15.72 18.77 17.05
N ASP A 107 -16.44 19.58 17.83
CA ASP A 107 -16.89 19.16 19.15
C ASP A 107 -17.95 18.05 19.00
N LYS A 108 -17.70 16.89 19.62
CA LYS A 108 -18.61 15.74 19.60
C LYS A 108 -19.95 16.05 20.28
N ASN A 109 -19.95 16.91 21.29
CA ASN A 109 -21.15 17.29 22.04
C ASN A 109 -21.91 18.43 21.37
N ASN A 110 -21.23 19.20 20.52
CA ASN A 110 -21.84 20.25 19.74
C ASN A 110 -21.23 20.28 18.32
N PRO A 111 -21.73 19.47 17.37
CA PRO A 111 -21.16 19.37 16.03
C PRO A 111 -21.16 20.67 15.21
N SER A 112 -21.93 21.69 15.64
CA SER A 112 -21.91 23.02 15.05
C SER A 112 -20.70 23.86 15.50
N HIS A 113 -20.04 23.46 16.59
CA HIS A 113 -18.84 24.10 17.10
C HIS A 113 -17.60 23.48 16.47
N ILE A 114 -16.89 24.28 15.67
CA ILE A 114 -15.70 23.90 14.93
C ILE A 114 -14.53 24.73 15.47
N THR A 115 -13.49 24.07 15.97
CA THR A 115 -12.22 24.71 16.34
C THR A 115 -11.25 24.64 15.16
N PHE A 116 -10.70 25.79 14.78
CA PHE A 116 -9.74 25.93 13.68
C PHE A 116 -8.32 25.84 14.23
N ILE A 117 -7.66 24.69 14.07
CA ILE A 117 -6.29 24.48 14.54
C ILE A 117 -5.31 24.96 13.46
N HIS A 118 -4.38 25.85 13.82
CA HIS A 118 -3.41 26.46 12.89
C HIS A 118 -4.06 27.09 11.65
N GLY A 119 -5.19 27.77 11.83
CA GLY A 119 -5.99 28.35 10.75
C GLY A 119 -7.02 27.39 10.14
N GLY A 120 -6.96 26.09 10.45
CA GLY A 120 -7.97 25.08 10.14
C GLY A 120 -8.06 24.64 8.68
N LEU A 121 -7.71 25.52 7.74
CA LEU A 121 -7.76 25.31 6.30
C LEU A 121 -6.37 25.51 5.66
N PRO A 122 -6.05 24.81 4.56
CA PRO A 122 -4.78 25.02 3.85
C PRO A 122 -4.63 26.48 3.36
N GLN A 123 -5.72 27.17 3.01
CA GLN A 123 -5.68 28.59 2.61
C GLN A 123 -5.24 29.54 3.73
N LYS A 124 -5.28 29.11 5.01
CA LYS A 124 -4.99 29.93 6.18
C LYS A 124 -3.73 29.51 6.94
N VAL A 125 -2.97 28.56 6.40
CA VAL A 125 -1.72 28.13 7.03
C VAL A 125 -0.67 29.24 6.97
N ASN A 126 -0.02 29.52 8.10
CA ASN A 126 1.21 30.29 8.10
C ASN A 126 2.38 29.37 7.72
N MET A 127 2.79 29.38 6.45
CA MET A 127 3.84 28.49 5.96
C MET A 127 5.20 28.69 6.64
N ILE A 128 5.53 29.91 7.08
CA ILE A 128 6.80 30.16 7.78
C ILE A 128 6.80 29.47 9.15
N GLU A 129 5.72 29.63 9.90
CA GLU A 129 5.54 28.95 11.20
C GLU A 129 5.51 27.43 11.02
N HIS A 130 4.78 26.94 10.01
CA HIS A 130 4.68 25.53 9.69
C HIS A 130 6.06 24.90 9.45
N LEU A 131 6.85 25.48 8.55
CA LEU A 131 8.15 24.92 8.17
C LEU A 131 9.17 25.02 9.31
N LYS A 132 9.13 26.11 10.10
CA LYS A 132 9.96 26.21 11.32
C LYS A 132 9.59 25.11 12.31
N LYS A 133 8.30 24.87 12.53
CA LYS A 133 7.86 23.83 13.47
C LYS A 133 8.20 22.43 12.96
N LEU A 134 8.06 22.20 11.66
CA LEU A 134 8.43 20.96 11.02
C LEU A 134 9.93 20.68 11.21
N GLU A 135 10.78 21.67 11.00
CA GLU A 135 12.22 21.55 11.21
C GLU A 135 12.59 21.17 12.65
N GLU A 136 11.99 21.83 13.65
CA GLU A 136 12.17 21.45 15.06
C GLU A 136 11.80 19.99 15.33
N ILE A 137 10.67 19.53 14.76
CA ILE A 137 10.18 18.17 14.96
C ILE A 137 11.07 17.15 14.25
N ILE A 138 11.46 17.39 12.99
CA ILE A 138 12.33 16.50 12.22
C ILE A 138 13.69 16.36 12.92
N ASN A 139 14.28 17.46 13.39
CA ASN A 139 15.53 17.43 14.14
C ASN A 139 15.44 16.63 15.44
N LYS A 140 14.28 16.68 16.11
CA LYS A 140 14.03 15.89 17.32
C LYS A 140 13.75 14.41 17.03
N LYS A 141 12.97 14.11 16.00
CA LYS A 141 12.43 12.77 15.73
C LYS A 141 13.35 11.92 14.86
N ILE A 142 14.16 12.55 14.02
CA ILE A 142 15.12 11.91 13.12
C ILE A 142 16.50 12.53 13.38
N PRO A 143 17.11 12.36 14.57
CA PRO A 143 18.34 13.07 14.92
C PRO A 143 19.53 12.75 14.00
N ASN A 144 19.54 11.58 13.36
CA ASN A 144 20.53 11.27 12.34
C ASN A 144 20.25 12.09 11.07
N VAL A 145 21.11 13.07 10.78
CA VAL A 145 21.05 13.91 9.56
C VAL A 145 21.26 13.10 8.28
N ASN A 146 21.97 11.96 8.37
CA ASN A 146 22.19 11.01 7.28
C ASN A 146 21.20 9.84 7.34
N PHE A 147 20.01 10.04 7.92
CA PHE A 147 18.95 9.03 7.86
C PHE A 147 18.65 8.72 6.39
N SER A 148 18.72 7.43 6.04
CA SER A 148 18.56 6.91 4.68
C SER A 148 17.43 5.88 4.57
N GLY A 149 16.58 5.81 5.59
CA GLY A 149 15.39 4.94 5.61
C GLY A 149 14.18 5.61 4.96
N PHE A 150 13.01 5.02 5.20
CA PHE A 150 11.72 5.48 4.68
C PHE A 150 11.13 6.56 5.59
N GLY A 151 10.88 7.74 5.03
CA GLY A 151 10.19 8.85 5.69
C GLY A 151 8.75 8.94 5.21
N VAL A 152 7.80 8.62 6.09
CA VAL A 152 6.38 8.52 5.75
C VAL A 152 5.62 9.68 6.39
N ILE A 153 4.98 10.50 5.58
CA ILE A 153 4.15 11.63 6.04
C ILE A 153 2.69 11.19 5.99
N ASP A 154 2.06 11.09 7.16
CA ASP A 154 0.69 10.61 7.36
C ASP A 154 -0.19 11.76 7.87
N ILE A 155 -0.85 12.43 6.93
CA ILE A 155 -1.72 13.59 7.17
C ILE A 155 -3.09 13.37 6.54
N GLU A 156 -4.05 12.89 7.33
CA GLU A 156 -5.32 12.42 6.79
C GLU A 156 -6.52 13.33 7.10
N GLU A 157 -6.37 14.47 7.79
CA GLU A 157 -7.51 15.32 8.19
C GLU A 157 -8.24 15.93 6.97
N TRP A 158 -7.51 16.30 5.93
CA TRP A 158 -8.03 16.71 4.63
C TRP A 158 -7.19 16.16 3.49
N ARG A 159 -7.80 16.00 2.31
CA ARG A 159 -7.15 15.51 1.09
C ARG A 159 -6.68 16.68 0.21
N PRO A 160 -5.63 16.51 -0.62
CA PRO A 160 -4.97 17.60 -1.35
C PRO A 160 -5.79 18.24 -2.48
N THR A 161 -7.06 17.86 -2.67
CA THR A 161 -7.97 18.54 -3.60
C THR A 161 -9.32 18.78 -2.96
N TYR A 162 -9.98 19.89 -3.30
CA TYR A 162 -11.30 20.25 -2.82
C TYR A 162 -12.30 19.12 -3.04
N ASP A 163 -12.36 18.58 -4.26
CA ASP A 163 -13.35 17.58 -4.65
C ASP A 163 -13.17 16.22 -3.94
N SER A 164 -11.93 15.89 -3.55
CA SER A 164 -11.67 14.67 -2.79
C SER A 164 -12.07 14.77 -1.32
N ASN A 165 -12.35 15.97 -0.80
CA ASN A 165 -12.84 16.19 0.57
C ASN A 165 -14.35 15.91 0.74
N TRP A 166 -14.79 14.72 0.34
CA TRP A 166 -16.16 14.23 0.54
C TRP A 166 -16.39 13.56 1.90
N SER A 167 -17.62 13.08 2.12
CA SER A 167 -18.05 12.42 3.37
C SER A 167 -17.85 13.34 4.58
N SER A 168 -17.29 12.84 5.69
CA SER A 168 -16.95 13.64 6.87
C SER A 168 -16.04 14.83 6.58
N LYS A 169 -15.31 14.83 5.46
CA LYS A 169 -14.41 15.92 5.06
C LYS A 169 -15.10 17.05 4.30
N ARG A 170 -16.41 16.96 4.03
CA ARG A 170 -17.19 18.05 3.41
C ARG A 170 -17.15 19.35 4.21
N ILE A 171 -16.82 19.27 5.49
CA ILE A 171 -16.58 20.45 6.31
C ILE A 171 -15.49 21.37 5.73
N TYR A 172 -14.41 20.81 5.18
CA TYR A 172 -13.36 21.60 4.52
C TYR A 172 -13.88 22.30 3.25
N GLN A 173 -14.78 21.66 2.50
CA GLN A 173 -15.45 22.27 1.35
C GLN A 173 -16.30 23.47 1.79
N ASN A 174 -17.15 23.28 2.80
CA ASN A 174 -18.04 24.32 3.31
C ASN A 174 -17.28 25.50 3.92
N GLU A 175 -16.28 25.24 4.75
CA GLU A 175 -15.48 26.30 5.37
C GLU A 175 -14.63 27.06 4.33
N SER A 176 -14.20 26.40 3.25
CA SER A 176 -13.54 27.08 2.13
C SER A 176 -14.48 28.04 1.38
N ILE A 177 -15.75 27.66 1.19
CA ILE A 177 -16.75 28.57 0.59
C ILE A 177 -17.02 29.75 1.52
N LYS A 178 -17.22 29.50 2.82
CA LYS A 178 -17.42 30.56 3.81
C LYS A 178 -16.25 31.53 3.84
N LEU A 179 -15.03 31.02 3.75
CA LEU A 179 -13.84 31.86 3.69
C LEU A 179 -13.89 32.84 2.51
N VAL A 180 -14.21 32.36 1.30
CA VAL A 180 -14.36 33.23 0.12
C VAL A 180 -15.47 34.27 0.33
N LEU A 181 -16.58 33.89 0.97
CA LEU A 181 -17.68 34.82 1.24
C LEU A 181 -17.27 35.90 2.25
N GLU A 182 -16.52 35.53 3.28
CA GLU A 182 -15.98 36.46 4.28
C GLU A 182 -14.99 37.44 3.64
N GLU A 183 -14.07 36.96 2.82
CA GLU A 183 -13.06 37.79 2.14
C GLU A 183 -13.68 38.75 1.11
N ASN A 184 -14.82 38.38 0.52
CA ASN A 184 -15.60 39.24 -0.37
C ASN A 184 -16.62 40.13 0.36
N ASN A 185 -16.52 40.27 1.69
CA ASN A 185 -17.43 41.07 2.52
C ASN A 185 -18.92 40.74 2.29
N SER A 186 -19.25 39.46 2.12
CA SER A 186 -20.63 39.01 2.00
C SER A 186 -21.39 39.26 3.31
N SER A 187 -22.54 39.95 3.23
CA SER A 187 -23.43 40.12 4.39
C SER A 187 -24.06 38.81 4.88
N GLU A 188 -24.10 37.79 4.02
CA GLU A 188 -24.60 36.46 4.35
C GLU A 188 -23.51 35.42 4.11
N ILE A 189 -23.12 34.70 5.17
CA ILE A 189 -22.13 33.63 5.16
C ILE A 189 -22.76 32.27 5.43
N ASN A 190 -24.04 32.24 5.84
CA ASN A 190 -24.76 30.99 6.04
C ASN A 190 -25.10 30.38 4.67
N LEU A 191 -24.47 29.25 4.37
CA LEU A 191 -24.62 28.54 3.10
C LEU A 191 -26.06 28.09 2.80
N SER A 192 -26.95 28.02 3.81
CA SER A 192 -28.37 27.68 3.57
C SER A 192 -29.23 28.89 3.18
N LYS A 193 -28.73 30.11 3.37
CA LYS A 193 -29.45 31.38 3.09
C LYS A 193 -28.91 32.12 1.88
N ILE A 194 -27.75 31.72 1.39
CA ILE A 194 -27.11 32.35 0.23
C ILE A 194 -27.81 31.95 -1.08
N SER A 195 -27.86 32.87 -2.05
CA SER A 195 -28.40 32.56 -3.37
C SER A 195 -27.52 31.55 -4.12
N ASN A 196 -28.14 30.71 -4.96
CA ASN A 196 -27.41 29.70 -5.74
C ASN A 196 -26.31 30.30 -6.63
N THR A 197 -26.55 31.47 -7.23
CA THR A 197 -25.55 32.17 -8.06
C THR A 197 -24.31 32.52 -7.25
N LYS A 198 -24.50 33.16 -6.10
CA LYS A 198 -23.39 33.58 -5.23
C LYS A 198 -22.67 32.38 -4.61
N LEU A 199 -23.41 31.32 -4.27
CA LEU A 199 -22.83 30.05 -3.81
C LEU A 199 -21.91 29.42 -4.87
N ASN A 200 -22.36 29.39 -6.13
CA ASN A 200 -21.58 28.80 -7.23
C ASN A 200 -20.33 29.62 -7.57
N GLU A 201 -20.43 30.95 -7.53
CA GLU A 201 -19.28 31.85 -7.68
C GLU A 201 -18.26 31.62 -6.56
N ALA A 202 -18.69 31.64 -5.30
CA ALA A 202 -17.82 31.41 -4.15
C ALA A 202 -17.19 30.00 -4.17
N LYS A 203 -17.97 28.99 -4.57
CA LYS A 203 -17.45 27.62 -4.74
C LYS A 203 -16.37 27.53 -5.81
N THR A 204 -16.53 28.21 -6.93
CA THR A 204 -15.53 28.19 -8.02
C THR A 204 -14.18 28.74 -7.55
N ILE A 205 -14.22 29.86 -6.81
CA ILE A 205 -13.03 30.46 -6.20
C ILE A 205 -12.45 29.52 -5.13
N ALA A 206 -13.29 28.99 -4.24
CA ALA A 206 -12.88 28.10 -3.16
C ALA A 206 -12.19 26.83 -3.65
N ILE A 207 -12.64 26.23 -4.76
CA ILE A 207 -11.98 25.08 -5.40
C ILE A 207 -10.54 25.44 -5.78
N LYS A 208 -10.35 26.57 -6.46
CA LYS A 208 -9.03 27.02 -6.92
C LYS A 208 -8.11 27.29 -5.74
N GLU A 209 -8.55 28.13 -4.80
CA GLU A 209 -7.74 28.55 -3.65
C GLU A 209 -7.39 27.38 -2.73
N PHE A 210 -8.35 26.47 -2.48
CA PHE A 210 -8.09 25.27 -1.69
C PHE A 210 -7.04 24.39 -2.36
N ASN A 211 -7.19 24.11 -3.66
CA ASN A 211 -6.26 23.25 -4.40
C ASN A 211 -4.85 23.85 -4.45
N ASP A 212 -4.74 25.14 -4.76
CA ASP A 212 -3.45 25.84 -4.82
C ASP A 212 -2.76 25.83 -3.45
N ALA A 213 -3.50 26.12 -2.38
CA ALA A 213 -2.96 26.15 -1.02
C ALA A 213 -2.59 24.74 -0.51
N ALA A 214 -3.42 23.73 -0.79
CA ALA A 214 -3.16 22.34 -0.46
C ALA A 214 -1.90 21.82 -1.17
N ALA A 215 -1.77 22.07 -2.47
CA ALA A 215 -0.58 21.70 -3.24
C ALA A 215 0.67 22.40 -2.70
N ASN A 216 0.60 23.70 -2.40
CA ASN A 216 1.71 24.42 -1.79
C ASN A 216 2.09 23.83 -0.43
N PHE A 217 1.12 23.53 0.44
CA PHE A 217 1.37 22.91 1.74
C PHE A 217 2.11 21.57 1.60
N PHE A 218 1.58 20.66 0.78
CA PHE A 218 2.20 19.34 0.55
C PHE A 218 3.61 19.48 -0.02
N ASN A 219 3.79 20.30 -1.06
CA ASN A 219 5.08 20.48 -1.72
C ASN A 219 6.14 21.04 -0.77
N GLN A 220 5.82 22.13 -0.06
CA GLN A 220 6.77 22.79 0.85
C GLN A 220 7.12 21.90 2.05
N THR A 221 6.13 21.17 2.60
CA THR A 221 6.35 20.18 3.66
C THR A 221 7.35 19.11 3.20
N LEU A 222 7.10 18.51 2.04
CA LEU A 222 7.96 17.45 1.50
C LEU A 222 9.37 17.97 1.18
N LEU A 223 9.47 19.12 0.51
CA LEU A 223 10.75 19.73 0.18
C LEU A 223 11.58 20.05 1.43
N LYS A 224 10.95 20.52 2.51
CA LYS A 224 11.63 20.76 3.78
C LYS A 224 12.08 19.46 4.44
N CYS A 225 11.28 18.40 4.41
CA CYS A 225 11.71 17.07 4.87
C CYS A 225 12.93 16.56 4.10
N LYS A 226 12.94 16.72 2.77
CA LYS A 226 14.06 16.33 1.89
C LYS A 226 15.29 17.19 2.11
N GLU A 227 15.13 18.50 2.31
CA GLU A 227 16.24 19.41 2.66
C GLU A 227 16.92 18.94 3.95
N LEU A 228 16.12 18.60 4.97
CA LEU A 228 16.63 18.22 6.28
C LEU A 228 17.21 16.80 6.29
N ARG A 229 16.61 15.85 5.57
CA ARG A 229 17.08 14.45 5.48
C ARG A 229 17.16 14.04 4.00
N PRO A 230 18.21 14.46 3.28
CA PRO A 230 18.29 14.30 1.82
C PRO A 230 18.54 12.87 1.34
N GLN A 231 19.01 11.98 2.22
CA GLN A 231 19.22 10.57 1.91
C GLN A 231 17.99 9.71 2.21
N ALA A 232 17.00 10.26 2.92
CA ALA A 232 15.79 9.55 3.27
C ALA A 232 14.83 9.50 2.08
N LYS A 233 14.08 8.41 2.01
CA LYS A 233 13.09 8.17 0.97
C LYS A 233 11.74 8.69 1.43
N TRP A 234 11.35 9.89 0.98
CA TRP A 234 10.16 10.56 1.48
C TRP A 234 8.92 10.32 0.61
N GLY A 235 7.78 10.12 1.25
CA GLY A 235 6.49 9.97 0.56
C GLY A 235 5.29 10.23 1.47
N PHE A 236 4.12 10.34 0.86
CA PHE A 236 2.86 10.51 1.58
C PHE A 236 2.12 9.19 1.68
N TYR A 237 1.67 8.85 2.89
CA TYR A 237 0.84 7.68 3.13
C TYR A 237 -0.53 7.81 2.46
N GLY A 238 -1.07 6.70 1.97
CA GLY A 238 -2.48 6.56 1.64
C GLY A 238 -2.90 7.06 0.26
N PHE A 239 -1.97 7.41 -0.63
CA PHE A 239 -2.27 7.70 -2.04
C PHE A 239 -1.99 6.48 -2.93
N PRO A 240 -2.85 6.21 -3.94
CA PRO A 240 -3.97 7.01 -4.46
C PRO A 240 -5.22 7.05 -3.58
N THR A 241 -6.12 8.00 -3.87
CA THR A 241 -7.45 8.02 -3.25
C THR A 241 -8.31 6.90 -3.82
N CYS A 242 -8.61 5.90 -2.97
CA CYS A 242 -9.50 4.78 -3.28
C CYS A 242 -10.48 4.52 -2.13
N ASN A 243 -11.53 3.74 -2.39
CA ASN A 243 -12.59 3.43 -1.44
C ASN A 243 -13.15 2.02 -1.69
N GLU A 244 -12.94 1.10 -0.74
CA GLU A 244 -13.44 -0.27 -0.79
C GLU A 244 -14.98 -0.34 -0.95
N ASN A 245 -15.72 0.64 -0.40
CA ASN A 245 -17.18 0.68 -0.51
C ASN A 245 -17.69 1.12 -1.90
N ALA A 246 -16.80 1.45 -2.84
CA ALA A 246 -17.19 1.75 -4.22
C ALA A 246 -17.82 0.54 -4.92
N GLY A 247 -17.39 -0.68 -4.59
CA GLY A 247 -17.95 -1.93 -5.14
C GLY A 247 -19.44 -2.06 -4.88
N ASN A 248 -19.91 -1.70 -3.68
CA ASN A 248 -21.35 -1.69 -3.33
C ASN A 248 -22.18 -0.69 -4.15
N ARG A 249 -21.52 0.25 -4.83
CA ARG A 249 -22.17 1.29 -5.66
C ARG A 249 -21.94 1.07 -7.16
N ASN A 250 -21.34 -0.06 -7.56
CA ASN A 250 -20.90 -0.32 -8.93
C ASN A 250 -19.99 0.80 -9.48
N TRP A 251 -19.12 1.35 -8.62
CA TRP A 251 -18.14 2.37 -8.98
C TRP A 251 -16.74 1.78 -9.02
N SER A 252 -15.84 2.43 -9.76
CA SER A 252 -14.40 2.14 -9.65
C SER A 252 -13.92 2.38 -8.22
N PHE A 253 -13.13 1.44 -7.69
CA PHE A 253 -12.54 1.54 -6.34
C PHE A 253 -11.64 2.76 -6.18
N CYS A 254 -10.93 3.15 -7.23
CA CYS A 254 -10.07 4.33 -7.23
C CYS A 254 -10.63 5.43 -8.12
N PHE A 255 -10.18 6.67 -7.91
CA PHE A 255 -10.70 7.86 -8.59
C PHE A 255 -9.61 8.54 -9.45
N PRO A 256 -9.28 8.03 -10.65
CA PRO A 256 -8.19 8.53 -11.48
C PRO A 256 -8.23 10.03 -11.78
N TYR A 257 -9.43 10.61 -11.96
CA TYR A 257 -9.57 12.05 -12.19
C TYR A 257 -9.08 12.91 -11.01
N ILE A 258 -9.27 12.43 -9.77
CA ILE A 258 -8.77 13.09 -8.57
C ILE A 258 -7.28 12.81 -8.40
N THR A 259 -6.88 11.55 -8.60
CA THR A 259 -5.47 11.14 -8.51
C THR A 259 -4.59 11.90 -9.51
N ASP A 260 -5.07 12.12 -10.74
CA ASP A 260 -4.33 12.84 -11.77
C ASP A 260 -4.01 14.28 -11.38
N GLN A 261 -4.88 14.94 -10.60
CA GLN A 261 -4.65 16.31 -10.10
C GLN A 261 -3.50 16.40 -9.09
N ILE A 262 -3.17 15.29 -8.42
CA ILE A 262 -2.14 15.26 -7.37
C ILE A 262 -0.83 14.64 -7.85
N ILE A 263 -0.76 14.20 -9.12
CA ILE A 263 0.49 13.71 -9.72
C ILE A 263 1.64 14.71 -9.57
N PRO A 264 1.47 16.03 -9.73
CA PRO A 264 2.54 16.98 -9.47
C PRO A 264 3.11 16.92 -8.05
N ILE A 265 2.25 16.68 -7.05
CA ILE A 265 2.67 16.48 -5.65
C ILE A 265 3.43 15.16 -5.51
N LEU A 266 2.86 14.07 -6.05
CA LEU A 266 3.44 12.73 -5.96
C LEU A 266 4.76 12.62 -6.75
N ASN A 267 4.96 13.40 -7.81
CA ASN A 267 6.19 13.44 -8.58
C ASN A 267 7.40 13.90 -7.74
N LEU A 268 7.18 14.70 -6.69
CA LEU A 268 8.24 15.17 -5.79
C LEU A 268 8.67 14.11 -4.76
N THR A 269 7.85 13.08 -4.54
CA THR A 269 8.16 11.98 -3.61
C THR A 269 9.28 11.09 -4.14
N ASP A 270 9.92 10.34 -3.25
CA ASP A 270 10.89 9.30 -3.60
C ASP A 270 10.21 7.91 -3.66
N VAL A 271 9.11 7.74 -2.90
CA VAL A 271 8.37 6.49 -2.74
C VAL A 271 6.87 6.77 -2.70
N LEU A 272 6.08 5.89 -3.33
CA LEU A 272 4.63 5.87 -3.21
C LEU A 272 4.21 4.86 -2.13
N TYR A 273 3.30 5.27 -1.24
CA TYR A 273 2.82 4.46 -0.11
C TYR A 273 1.31 4.15 -0.19
N PRO A 274 0.85 3.34 -1.15
CA PRO A 274 -0.54 2.89 -1.20
C PRO A 274 -0.89 2.03 0.01
N ALA A 275 -2.14 2.11 0.48
CA ALA A 275 -2.58 1.43 1.71
C ALA A 275 -3.92 0.69 1.55
N PRO A 276 -4.01 -0.41 0.79
CA PRO A 276 -5.23 -1.21 0.65
C PRO A 276 -5.42 -2.13 1.86
N TYR A 277 -5.68 -1.55 3.03
CA TYR A 277 -5.92 -2.31 4.25
C TYR A 277 -7.18 -3.17 4.14
N ILE A 278 -7.07 -4.45 4.54
CA ILE A 278 -8.23 -5.32 4.73
C ILE A 278 -8.90 -4.94 6.05
N VAL A 279 -10.19 -4.61 5.99
CA VAL A 279 -11.00 -4.21 7.14
C VAL A 279 -12.29 -5.06 7.22
N PRO A 280 -13.04 -5.02 8.34
CA PRO A 280 -14.28 -5.78 8.46
C PRO A 280 -15.37 -5.23 7.53
N GLY A 281 -16.32 -6.09 7.15
CA GLY A 281 -17.56 -5.67 6.47
C GLY A 281 -17.71 -6.19 5.05
N GLN A 282 -16.66 -6.10 4.23
CA GLN A 282 -16.70 -6.56 2.84
C GLN A 282 -16.35 -8.04 2.70
N ASN A 283 -16.87 -8.66 1.64
CA ASN A 283 -16.63 -10.06 1.29
C ASN A 283 -15.25 -10.27 0.64
N TYR A 284 -14.84 -11.53 0.44
CA TYR A 284 -13.52 -11.84 -0.12
C TYR A 284 -13.30 -11.28 -1.53
N SER A 285 -14.31 -11.32 -2.42
CA SER A 285 -14.20 -10.82 -3.80
C SER A 285 -13.95 -9.32 -3.84
N ILE A 286 -14.76 -8.55 -3.10
CA ILE A 286 -14.63 -7.09 -3.06
C ILE A 286 -13.26 -6.68 -2.50
N LYS A 287 -12.79 -7.35 -1.46
CA LYS A 287 -11.45 -7.15 -0.89
C LYS A 287 -10.35 -7.43 -1.90
N ASN A 288 -10.46 -8.54 -2.63
CA ASN A 288 -9.51 -8.90 -3.67
C ASN A 288 -9.45 -7.85 -4.79
N GLU A 289 -10.60 -7.43 -5.30
CA GLU A 289 -10.71 -6.42 -6.34
C GLU A 289 -10.21 -5.05 -5.87
N PHE A 290 -10.49 -4.67 -4.63
CA PHE A 290 -10.01 -3.43 -4.03
C PHE A 290 -8.49 -3.37 -3.97
N VAL A 291 -7.83 -4.42 -3.47
CA VAL A 291 -6.36 -4.48 -3.40
C VAL A 291 -5.75 -4.41 -4.82
N ALA A 292 -6.32 -5.14 -5.78
CA ALA A 292 -5.88 -5.08 -7.18
C ALA A 292 -6.01 -3.67 -7.75
N ALA A 293 -7.15 -3.01 -7.53
CA ALA A 293 -7.42 -1.68 -8.04
C ALA A 293 -6.45 -0.64 -7.48
N VAL A 294 -6.14 -0.70 -6.18
CA VAL A 294 -5.18 0.21 -5.54
C VAL A 294 -3.78 0.03 -6.11
N ILE A 295 -3.33 -1.21 -6.28
CA ILE A 295 -2.01 -1.51 -6.86
C ILE A 295 -1.95 -1.04 -8.33
N SER A 296 -2.97 -1.36 -9.12
CA SER A 296 -3.07 -0.97 -10.52
C SER A 296 -3.06 0.56 -10.69
N GLU A 297 -3.84 1.27 -9.87
CA GLU A 297 -3.86 2.74 -9.90
C GLU A 297 -2.52 3.34 -9.47
N THR A 298 -1.85 2.76 -8.46
CA THR A 298 -0.52 3.20 -8.03
C THR A 298 0.50 3.04 -9.16
N LYS A 299 0.49 1.91 -9.86
CA LYS A 299 1.36 1.68 -11.02
C LYS A 299 1.05 2.64 -12.17
N ARG A 300 -0.23 2.95 -12.41
CA ARG A 300 -0.65 3.94 -13.42
C ARG A 300 -0.09 5.33 -13.10
N ILE A 301 -0.15 5.77 -11.84
CA ILE A 301 0.47 7.01 -11.38
C ILE A 301 1.98 6.97 -11.62
N ASN A 302 2.63 5.88 -11.23
CA ASN A 302 4.08 5.75 -11.33
C ASN A 302 4.55 5.83 -12.79
N LYS A 303 3.80 5.20 -13.71
CA LYS A 303 4.02 5.32 -15.15
C LYS A 303 3.89 6.78 -15.63
N LYS A 304 2.84 7.50 -15.21
CA LYS A 304 2.68 8.93 -15.55
C LYS A 304 3.81 9.79 -14.98
N ILE A 305 4.27 9.51 -13.76
CA ILE A 305 5.42 10.18 -13.16
C ILE A 305 6.68 9.95 -14.01
N LYS A 306 6.94 8.70 -14.42
CA LYS A 306 8.05 8.36 -15.33
C LYS A 306 7.96 9.09 -16.65
N GLU A 307 6.76 9.24 -17.22
CA GLU A 307 6.55 10.01 -18.46
C GLU A 307 6.92 11.50 -18.28
N ILE A 308 6.78 12.05 -17.07
CA ILE A 308 7.10 13.44 -16.74
C ILE A 308 8.59 13.64 -16.45
N ASN A 309 9.23 12.75 -15.68
CA ASN A 309 10.57 12.96 -15.11
C ASN A 309 11.63 11.93 -15.56
N GLY A 310 11.25 10.93 -16.35
CA GLY A 310 12.10 9.85 -16.83
C GLY A 310 12.41 8.73 -15.81
N THR A 311 11.92 8.81 -14.58
CA THR A 311 12.27 7.93 -13.45
C THR A 311 11.03 7.43 -12.70
N GLU A 312 10.93 6.12 -12.49
CA GLU A 312 9.90 5.52 -11.64
C GLU A 312 10.23 5.72 -10.16
N LYS A 313 9.20 5.88 -9.34
CA LYS A 313 9.29 5.87 -7.88
C LYS A 313 9.25 4.44 -7.38
N GLU A 314 9.85 4.19 -6.23
CA GLU A 314 9.62 2.94 -5.53
C GLU A 314 8.17 2.88 -5.02
N ILE A 315 7.60 1.68 -4.91
CA ILE A 315 6.26 1.44 -4.37
C ILE A 315 6.38 0.51 -3.16
N TYR A 316 6.06 1.07 -1.99
CA TYR A 316 5.99 0.31 -0.74
C TYR A 316 4.54 0.23 -0.26
N LEU A 317 3.95 -0.96 -0.38
CA LEU A 317 2.56 -1.18 0.00
C LEU A 317 2.44 -1.18 1.53
N TYR A 318 1.76 -0.18 2.07
CA TYR A 318 1.35 -0.23 3.47
C TYR A 318 0.26 -1.30 3.63
N THR A 319 0.50 -2.26 4.51
CA THR A 319 -0.47 -3.30 4.88
C THR A 319 -0.57 -3.47 6.39
N LYS A 320 -1.58 -4.20 6.81
CA LYS A 320 -1.72 -4.78 8.15
C LYS A 320 -1.57 -6.28 8.08
N PHE A 321 -1.72 -6.90 9.24
CA PHE A 321 -1.87 -8.35 9.43
C PHE A 321 -3.09 -8.69 10.31
N GLU A 322 -3.83 -7.66 10.74
CA GLU A 322 -5.05 -7.71 11.54
C GLU A 322 -6.17 -7.07 10.72
N VAL A 323 -7.32 -7.73 10.64
CA VAL A 323 -8.54 -7.20 10.01
C VAL A 323 -9.21 -6.20 10.95
N ASP A 324 -9.26 -6.48 12.26
CA ASP A 324 -9.95 -5.67 13.28
C ASP A 324 -9.05 -5.31 14.48
N GLN A 325 -7.89 -4.69 14.22
CA GLN A 325 -6.86 -4.35 15.22
C GLN A 325 -7.34 -3.47 16.42
N ASN A 326 -8.56 -2.94 16.36
CA ASN A 326 -9.15 -2.09 17.39
C ASN A 326 -10.09 -2.85 18.37
N ASN A 327 -10.27 -4.17 18.19
CA ASN A 327 -11.10 -5.01 19.05
C ASN A 327 -10.59 -4.98 20.50
N ASP A 328 -11.47 -4.69 21.45
CA ASP A 328 -11.13 -4.61 22.87
C ASP A 328 -11.00 -6.00 23.52
N ASP A 329 -11.61 -7.04 22.93
CA ASP A 329 -11.33 -8.43 23.28
C ASP A 329 -10.23 -8.96 22.36
N PHE A 330 -8.99 -8.94 22.86
CA PHE A 330 -7.82 -9.31 22.09
C PHE A 330 -7.81 -10.77 21.64
N SER A 331 -8.55 -11.64 22.34
CA SER A 331 -8.72 -13.05 21.94
C SER A 331 -9.61 -13.21 20.70
N ASN A 332 -10.40 -12.18 20.39
CA ASN A 332 -11.34 -12.15 19.27
C ASN A 332 -10.83 -11.40 18.04
N ILE A 333 -9.59 -10.88 18.05
CA ILE A 333 -8.98 -10.25 16.88
C ILE A 333 -8.91 -11.26 15.73
N GLU A 334 -9.43 -10.88 14.57
CA GLU A 334 -9.27 -11.55 13.30
C GLU A 334 -7.95 -11.09 12.66
N PHE A 335 -6.98 -12.00 12.59
CA PHE A 335 -5.77 -11.82 11.79
C PHE A 335 -6.02 -12.14 10.31
N TYR A 336 -5.10 -11.75 9.43
CA TYR A 336 -5.17 -12.10 8.02
C TYR A 336 -5.14 -13.63 7.86
N ASP A 337 -6.18 -14.18 7.25
CA ASP A 337 -6.19 -15.60 6.87
C ASP A 337 -5.33 -15.84 5.62
N PRO A 338 -5.09 -17.10 5.24
CA PRO A 338 -4.27 -17.41 4.07
C PRO A 338 -4.74 -16.76 2.76
N TYR A 339 -6.04 -16.51 2.60
CA TYR A 339 -6.54 -15.79 1.42
C TYR A 339 -6.14 -14.30 1.47
N TYR A 340 -6.32 -13.64 2.62
CA TYR A 340 -5.87 -12.25 2.80
C TYR A 340 -4.35 -12.09 2.67
N LEU A 341 -3.57 -13.05 3.17
CA LEU A 341 -2.13 -13.09 2.94
C LEU A 341 -1.80 -13.18 1.45
N TYR A 342 -2.53 -13.99 0.70
CA TYR A 342 -2.29 -14.11 -0.74
C TYR A 342 -2.61 -12.81 -1.50
N ILE A 343 -3.82 -12.28 -1.36
CA ILE A 343 -4.25 -11.11 -2.15
C ILE A 343 -3.47 -9.84 -1.83
N VAL A 344 -2.74 -9.80 -0.70
CA VAL A 344 -1.91 -8.67 -0.29
C VAL A 344 -0.41 -8.96 -0.44
N TYR A 345 0.13 -9.96 0.28
CA TYR A 345 1.56 -10.22 0.33
C TYR A 345 2.07 -10.92 -0.93
N ASN A 346 1.39 -11.98 -1.40
CA ASN A 346 1.77 -12.64 -2.65
C ASN A 346 1.58 -11.69 -3.83
N ARG A 347 0.43 -10.98 -3.85
CA ARG A 347 0.17 -9.98 -4.89
C ARG A 347 1.27 -8.93 -4.97
N SER A 348 1.76 -8.43 -3.84
CA SER A 348 2.85 -7.46 -3.83
C SER A 348 4.09 -7.96 -4.59
N GLN A 349 4.45 -9.24 -4.41
CA GLN A 349 5.55 -9.86 -5.14
C GLN A 349 5.22 -10.12 -6.61
N GLU A 350 4.05 -10.70 -6.90
CA GLU A 350 3.62 -11.02 -8.27
C GLU A 350 3.49 -9.76 -9.13
N GLU A 351 3.01 -8.67 -8.52
CA GLU A 351 2.93 -7.34 -9.11
C GLU A 351 4.27 -6.59 -9.07
N LYS A 352 5.36 -7.20 -8.57
CA LYS A 352 6.71 -6.61 -8.56
C LYS A 352 6.76 -5.23 -7.91
N LEU A 353 6.11 -5.09 -6.76
CA LEU A 353 6.30 -3.92 -5.90
C LEU A 353 7.67 -4.01 -5.21
N ASP A 354 8.26 -2.87 -4.86
CA ASP A 354 9.58 -2.82 -4.24
C ASP A 354 9.58 -3.34 -2.79
N GLY A 355 8.46 -3.18 -2.08
CA GLY A 355 8.34 -3.68 -0.72
C GLY A 355 6.97 -3.52 -0.07
N LEU A 356 6.90 -3.92 1.20
CA LEU A 356 5.75 -3.88 2.09
C LEU A 356 6.14 -3.18 3.40
N ILE A 357 5.26 -2.33 3.91
CA ILE A 357 5.37 -1.79 5.26
C ILE A 357 4.18 -2.31 6.10
N VAL A 358 4.49 -3.16 7.07
CA VAL A 358 3.50 -3.83 7.93
C VAL A 358 3.24 -2.97 9.17
N TRP A 359 2.07 -2.34 9.22
CA TRP A 359 1.67 -1.43 10.28
C TRP A 359 0.61 -2.03 11.22
N THR A 360 0.58 -1.56 12.47
CA THR A 360 -0.53 -1.78 13.40
C THR A 360 -0.64 -0.62 14.40
N THR A 361 -1.82 -0.47 15.01
CA THR A 361 -2.10 0.56 16.02
C THR A 361 -1.28 0.36 17.30
N SER A 362 -1.07 1.42 18.08
CA SER A 362 -0.52 1.33 19.45
C SER A 362 -1.57 0.97 20.51
N LYS A 363 -2.86 1.03 20.16
CA LYS A 363 -3.97 0.74 21.09
C LYS A 363 -3.76 -0.62 21.76
N ASN A 364 -3.72 -0.61 23.10
CA ASN A 364 -3.60 -1.79 23.95
C ASN A 364 -2.46 -2.76 23.56
N MET A 365 -1.36 -2.26 22.97
CA MET A 365 -0.30 -3.11 22.40
C MET A 365 0.23 -4.16 23.38
N ASN A 366 0.46 -3.79 24.65
CA ASN A 366 0.97 -4.70 25.68
C ASN A 366 0.10 -5.96 25.86
N ASN A 367 -1.21 -5.82 25.70
CA ASN A 367 -2.16 -6.93 25.85
C ASN A 367 -2.26 -7.78 24.58
N ARG A 368 -1.95 -7.22 23.41
CA ARG A 368 -1.96 -7.92 22.11
C ARG A 368 -0.67 -8.69 21.82
N CYS A 369 0.44 -8.37 22.50
CA CYS A 369 1.76 -8.92 22.22
C CYS A 369 1.81 -10.46 22.10
N PHE A 370 1.13 -11.20 23.00
CA PHE A 370 1.12 -12.67 22.95
C PHE A 370 0.44 -13.19 21.67
N ASN A 371 -0.73 -12.66 21.33
CA ASN A 371 -1.50 -13.08 20.17
C ASN A 371 -0.78 -12.71 18.87
N ILE A 372 -0.20 -11.50 18.81
CA ILE A 372 0.63 -11.05 17.68
C ILE A 372 1.83 -11.98 17.50
N LYS A 373 2.56 -12.30 18.57
CA LYS A 373 3.70 -13.23 18.51
C LYS A 373 3.28 -14.60 17.98
N ASN A 374 2.20 -15.17 18.53
CA ASN A 374 1.73 -16.48 18.12
C ASN A 374 1.32 -16.50 16.63
N TYR A 375 0.64 -15.46 16.16
CA TYR A 375 0.25 -15.36 14.75
C TYR A 375 1.47 -15.19 13.82
N ILE A 376 2.44 -14.35 14.18
CA ILE A 376 3.66 -14.19 13.39
C ILE A 376 4.46 -15.50 13.34
N ASP A 377 4.63 -16.17 14.48
CA ASP A 377 5.44 -17.37 14.55
C ASP A 377 4.86 -18.54 13.74
N LYS A 378 3.52 -18.61 13.65
CA LYS A 378 2.77 -19.74 13.09
C LYS A 378 2.21 -19.50 11.69
N VAL A 379 1.97 -18.25 11.31
CA VAL A 379 1.26 -17.92 10.07
C VAL A 379 2.05 -16.91 9.25
N LEU A 380 2.09 -15.64 9.66
CA LEU A 380 2.64 -14.56 8.83
C LEU A 380 4.15 -14.70 8.57
N GLY A 381 4.94 -15.01 9.59
CA GLY A 381 6.37 -15.15 9.48
C GLY A 381 6.77 -16.28 8.51
N PRO A 382 6.30 -17.52 8.70
CA PRO A 382 6.52 -18.61 7.75
C PRO A 382 6.04 -18.28 6.33
N HIS A 383 4.92 -17.56 6.19
CA HIS A 383 4.39 -17.14 4.89
C HIS A 383 5.36 -16.20 4.16
N ILE A 384 5.80 -15.11 4.81
CA ILE A 384 6.78 -14.17 4.23
C ILE A 384 8.10 -14.88 3.89
N LYS A 385 8.58 -15.74 4.79
CA LYS A 385 9.82 -16.50 4.54
C LYS A 385 9.68 -17.39 3.30
N SER A 386 8.56 -18.08 3.15
CA SER A 386 8.31 -18.94 1.99
C SER A 386 8.23 -18.19 0.67
N LEU A 387 7.70 -16.97 0.70
CA LEU A 387 7.62 -16.08 -0.46
C LEU A 387 9.03 -15.68 -0.94
N ASN A 388 9.88 -15.21 -0.02
CA ASN A 388 11.26 -14.85 -0.32
C ASN A 388 12.10 -16.05 -0.79
N ASP A 389 11.95 -17.22 -0.17
CA ASP A 389 12.67 -18.44 -0.57
C ASP A 389 12.24 -18.95 -1.97
N THR A 390 10.98 -18.73 -2.35
CA THR A 390 10.46 -19.13 -3.67
C THR A 390 11.03 -18.25 -4.78
N GLU A 391 11.20 -16.95 -4.51
CA GLU A 391 11.84 -16.01 -5.44
C GLU A 391 13.31 -16.39 -5.66
N GLU A 392 14.07 -16.68 -4.59
CA GLU A 392 15.46 -17.16 -4.70
C GLU A 392 15.58 -18.44 -5.54
N LYS A 393 14.65 -19.39 -5.37
CA LYS A 393 14.61 -20.62 -6.18
C LYS A 393 14.24 -20.35 -7.63
N THR A 394 13.28 -19.46 -7.88
CA THR A 394 12.87 -19.12 -9.24
C THR A 394 14.02 -18.43 -9.97
N MET A 395 14.72 -17.49 -9.32
CA MET A 395 15.93 -16.85 -9.87
C MET A 395 17.06 -17.85 -10.12
N SER A 396 17.30 -18.78 -9.20
CA SER A 396 18.32 -19.83 -9.35
C SER A 396 17.99 -20.77 -10.51
N THR A 397 16.72 -21.12 -10.66
CA THR A 397 16.23 -22.01 -11.72
C THR A 397 16.29 -21.32 -13.09
N THR A 398 15.91 -20.05 -13.20
CA THR A 398 16.10 -19.27 -14.44
C THR A 398 17.57 -19.16 -14.84
N THR A 399 18.47 -19.15 -13.86
CA THR A 399 19.93 -19.14 -14.10
C THR A 399 20.46 -20.53 -14.50
N ILE A 400 19.88 -21.62 -13.99
CA ILE A 400 20.39 -23.00 -14.14
C ILE A 400 19.67 -23.80 -15.24
N ILE A 401 18.50 -23.40 -15.75
CA ILE A 401 17.90 -23.99 -16.97
C ILE A 401 18.63 -23.48 -18.23
N SER A 402 19.94 -23.67 -18.24
CA SER A 402 20.64 -24.37 -19.30
C SER A 402 21.19 -25.64 -18.68
N THR A 403 20.53 -26.77 -18.98
CA THR A 403 20.74 -28.17 -18.52
C THR A 403 19.67 -28.72 -17.56
N THR A 404 19.08 -29.82 -18.02
CA THR A 404 17.98 -30.61 -17.46
C THR A 404 18.38 -31.37 -16.20
N THR A 405 17.64 -31.23 -15.08
CA THR A 405 17.37 -32.37 -14.17
C THR A 405 16.17 -32.09 -13.26
N THR A 406 15.23 -33.04 -13.23
CA THR A 406 13.97 -33.03 -12.47
C THR A 406 14.23 -33.36 -10.99
N ILE A 407 13.91 -32.45 -10.06
CA ILE A 407 13.90 -32.74 -8.62
C ILE A 407 12.47 -32.55 -8.08
N LYS A 408 11.86 -33.66 -7.66
CA LYS A 408 10.58 -33.68 -6.93
C LYS A 408 10.84 -33.28 -5.48
N THR A 409 10.20 -32.19 -5.03
CA THR A 409 10.23 -31.79 -3.62
C THR A 409 8.80 -31.62 -3.10
N ILE A 410 8.61 -32.11 -1.88
CA ILE A 410 7.35 -32.36 -1.16
C ILE A 410 6.65 -31.04 -0.77
N SER A 411 5.39 -30.84 -1.17
CA SER A 411 4.59 -29.67 -0.77
C SER A 411 3.73 -29.96 0.47
N THR A 412 4.05 -29.24 1.54
CA THR A 412 3.14 -28.84 2.60
C THR A 412 2.10 -27.87 2.03
N VAL A 413 0.80 -28.18 2.20
CA VAL A 413 -0.39 -27.36 1.85
C VAL A 413 -0.34 -26.83 0.40
N ASP A 414 -1.20 -27.36 -0.48
CA ASP A 414 -1.32 -26.95 -1.88
C ASP A 414 -1.51 -25.43 -2.06
N THR A 415 -0.40 -24.69 -2.10
CA THR A 415 -0.33 -23.31 -2.59
C THR A 415 -0.37 -23.27 -4.11
N THR A 416 -0.29 -24.42 -4.77
CA THR A 416 -0.43 -24.63 -6.23
C THR A 416 -1.81 -24.26 -6.77
N SER A 417 -2.81 -24.08 -5.89
CA SER A 417 -4.18 -23.73 -6.29
C SER A 417 -4.33 -22.31 -6.85
N CYS A 418 -3.36 -21.42 -6.64
CA CYS A 418 -3.46 -20.06 -7.17
C CYS A 418 -2.66 -19.95 -8.47
N GLN A 419 -3.34 -19.77 -9.60
CA GLN A 419 -2.64 -19.49 -10.86
C GLN A 419 -2.10 -18.06 -10.85
N ALA A 420 -0.76 -17.94 -10.86
CA ALA A 420 -0.01 -16.69 -10.82
C ALA A 420 -0.39 -15.69 -11.94
N SER A 421 -0.99 -16.15 -13.04
CA SER A 421 -1.32 -15.25 -14.16
C SER A 421 -2.54 -14.37 -13.91
N ASN A 422 -3.39 -14.66 -12.92
CA ASN A 422 -4.59 -13.86 -12.61
C ASN A 422 -4.87 -13.67 -11.10
N LEU A 423 -4.02 -14.19 -10.21
CA LEU A 423 -4.32 -14.32 -8.76
C LEU A 423 -5.74 -14.84 -8.51
N ASP A 424 -6.16 -15.84 -9.28
CA ASP A 424 -7.39 -16.55 -8.97
C ASP A 424 -7.11 -17.46 -7.77
N CYS A 425 -7.37 -16.89 -6.59
CA CYS A 425 -7.19 -17.56 -5.30
C CYS A 425 -8.47 -18.25 -4.84
N SER A 426 -9.48 -18.35 -5.72
CA SER A 426 -10.77 -18.97 -5.38
C SER A 426 -10.60 -20.41 -4.90
N GLY A 427 -9.58 -21.13 -5.37
CA GLY A 427 -9.28 -22.48 -4.89
C GLY A 427 -8.75 -22.56 -3.45
N LEU A 428 -8.34 -21.44 -2.83
CA LEU A 428 -8.13 -21.40 -1.37
C LEU A 428 -9.46 -21.40 -0.60
N LEU A 429 -10.53 -20.85 -1.19
CA LEU A 429 -11.85 -20.73 -0.59
C LEU A 429 -12.66 -22.02 -0.79
N THR A 430 -12.21 -23.10 -0.17
CA THR A 430 -12.93 -24.38 -0.11
C THR A 430 -13.45 -24.61 1.30
N TYR A 431 -14.56 -25.35 1.44
CA TYR A 431 -15.12 -25.69 2.76
C TYR A 431 -14.05 -26.29 3.69
N ASP A 432 -13.25 -27.23 3.18
CA ASP A 432 -12.20 -27.90 3.95
C ASP A 432 -11.10 -26.94 4.41
N ASN A 433 -10.67 -26.01 3.55
CA ASN A 433 -9.67 -25.01 3.94
C ASN A 433 -10.24 -24.05 4.99
N LEU A 434 -11.47 -23.57 4.79
CA LEU A 434 -12.14 -22.71 5.77
C LEU A 434 -12.28 -23.41 7.12
N GLN A 435 -12.66 -24.70 7.14
CA GLN A 435 -12.72 -25.49 8.36
C GLN A 435 -11.35 -25.62 9.03
N LYS A 436 -10.29 -25.93 8.26
CA LYS A 436 -8.91 -26.00 8.79
C LYS A 436 -8.47 -24.68 9.40
N TRP A 437 -8.76 -23.56 8.74
CA TRP A 437 -8.43 -22.22 9.24
C TRP A 437 -9.18 -21.96 10.55
N CYS A 438 -10.48 -22.26 10.59
CA CYS A 438 -11.34 -22.00 11.74
C CYS A 438 -11.20 -23.00 12.90
N ASN A 439 -10.45 -24.10 12.71
CA ASN A 439 -9.98 -24.96 13.80
C ASN A 439 -8.80 -24.33 14.57
N THR A 440 -8.30 -23.18 14.13
CA THR A 440 -7.33 -22.35 14.86
C THR A 440 -8.04 -21.20 15.58
N THR A 441 -7.32 -20.48 16.43
CA THR A 441 -7.84 -19.31 17.17
C THR A 441 -7.49 -17.96 16.52
N PHE A 442 -6.95 -17.95 15.30
CA PHE A 442 -6.41 -16.72 14.69
C PHE A 442 -7.43 -15.84 13.98
N TYR A 443 -8.59 -16.38 13.60
CA TYR A 443 -9.47 -15.71 12.63
C TYR A 443 -10.80 -15.26 13.24
N GLY A 444 -10.74 -14.88 14.52
CA GLY A 444 -11.85 -14.33 15.29
C GLY A 444 -12.98 -15.32 15.62
N PRO A 445 -13.97 -14.88 16.40
CA PRO A 445 -15.09 -15.71 16.83
C PRO A 445 -16.05 -15.98 15.66
N ASN A 446 -16.74 -17.12 15.72
CA ASN A 446 -17.65 -17.62 14.68
C ASN A 446 -16.97 -17.67 13.30
N CYS A 447 -15.68 -18.02 13.28
CA CYS A 447 -14.84 -18.01 12.08
C CYS A 447 -15.50 -18.72 10.89
N LEU A 448 -15.98 -19.95 11.08
CA LEU A 448 -16.49 -20.76 9.97
C LEU A 448 -17.74 -20.12 9.36
N GLU A 449 -18.70 -19.71 10.19
CA GLU A 449 -19.91 -19.02 9.74
C GLU A 449 -19.57 -17.73 8.97
N LYS A 450 -18.70 -16.89 9.53
CA LYS A 450 -18.29 -15.63 8.90
C LYS A 450 -17.57 -15.86 7.56
N LYS A 451 -16.66 -16.83 7.50
CA LYS A 451 -15.90 -17.11 6.28
C LYS A 451 -16.76 -17.78 5.20
N LEU A 452 -17.70 -18.65 5.55
CA LEU A 452 -18.69 -19.18 4.59
C LEU A 452 -19.56 -18.05 4.02
N LYS A 453 -20.06 -17.15 4.88
CA LYS A 453 -20.81 -15.97 4.42
C LYS A 453 -19.98 -15.05 3.51
N SER A 454 -18.73 -14.81 3.85
CA SER A 454 -17.81 -13.95 3.08
C SER A 454 -17.36 -14.57 1.76
N SER A 455 -17.29 -15.90 1.67
CA SER A 455 -16.84 -16.62 0.47
C SER A 455 -18.00 -17.06 -0.44
N GLY A 456 -19.23 -17.15 0.08
CA GLY A 456 -20.37 -17.70 -0.63
C GLY A 456 -20.36 -19.24 -0.72
N ILE A 457 -19.38 -19.90 -0.11
CA ILE A 457 -19.24 -21.36 -0.12
C ILE A 457 -20.35 -22.00 0.72
N GLN A 458 -20.99 -23.02 0.16
CA GLN A 458 -21.98 -23.83 0.88
C GLN A 458 -21.31 -25.01 1.59
N PRO A 459 -21.74 -25.35 2.82
CA PRO A 459 -21.30 -26.56 3.48
C PRO A 459 -21.74 -27.79 2.67
N PRO A 460 -20.99 -28.90 2.72
CA PRO A 460 -21.42 -30.15 2.10
C PRO A 460 -22.80 -30.53 2.63
N SER A 461 -23.69 -30.94 1.72
CA SER A 461 -25.03 -31.39 2.11
C SER A 461 -24.89 -32.53 3.10
N THR A 462 -25.49 -32.40 4.28
CA THR A 462 -25.74 -33.56 5.12
C THR A 462 -26.66 -34.46 4.31
N THR A 463 -26.10 -35.50 3.70
CA THR A 463 -26.89 -36.63 3.23
C THR A 463 -27.58 -37.18 4.47
N THR A 464 -28.81 -36.71 4.71
CA THR A 464 -29.75 -37.40 5.59
C THR A 464 -29.80 -38.83 5.08
N SER A 465 -29.16 -39.73 5.82
CA SER A 465 -29.26 -41.17 5.59
C SER A 465 -30.74 -41.48 5.36
N PRO A 466 -31.11 -42.17 4.25
CA PRO A 466 -32.50 -42.45 3.96
C PRO A 466 -33.11 -43.10 5.19
N ALA A 467 -34.15 -42.45 5.72
CA ALA A 467 -34.92 -42.97 6.83
C ALA A 467 -35.26 -44.42 6.52
N THR A 468 -34.78 -45.32 7.37
CA THR A 468 -35.17 -46.73 7.32
C THR A 468 -36.69 -46.76 7.45
N ILE A 469 -37.36 -47.00 6.33
CA ILE A 469 -38.79 -47.31 6.33
C ILE A 469 -38.88 -48.70 6.94
N PHE A 470 -39.38 -48.77 8.18
CA PHE A 470 -39.73 -50.02 8.85
C PHE A 470 -40.96 -50.65 8.22
#